data_AF-A0A950KU31-F1
#
_entry.id   AF-A0A950KU31-F1
#
_cell.length_a   1.000
_cell.length_b   1.000
_cell.length_c   1.000
_cell.angle_alpha   90.00
_cell.angle_beta   90.00
_cell.angle_gamma   90.00
#
_symmetry.space_group_name_H-M   'P 1'
#
loop_
_entity.id
_entity.type
_entity.pdbx_description
1 polymer ?
#
loop_
_entity_poly.entity_id
_entity_poly.type
_entity_poly.pdbx_seq_one_letter_code
_entity_poly.pdbx_strand_id
1 'polypeptide(L)'
;MSDRSSLDIAAPHALREYAFVADGERGALVGPRGDLCWLCFPGWDGDALFASLLGGGGLYAVMPTKRFVWGGYYEHPGLIWRSRWVSDDGTIAESREALALPSTPDRAVLLRRIVSTKGPARMRAVLDLRFDFGRQGARRVRRGDDGVWRARAGGAYARWLGAERAKARRYRGGTV
;
A
#
# COMPACT_ATOMS: atom_id res chain seq x y z
N MET A 1 8.86 -21.70 2.81
CA MET A 1 8.99 -21.08 1.48
C MET A 1 8.49 -19.64 1.58
N SER A 2 9.39 -18.66 1.75
CA SER A 2 8.98 -17.26 1.67
C SER A 2 8.58 -16.95 0.23
N ASP A 3 7.49 -16.22 0.07
CA ASP A 3 6.95 -15.85 -1.23
C ASP A 3 7.89 -14.80 -1.85
N ARG A 4 8.77 -15.24 -2.76
CA ARG A 4 9.68 -14.37 -3.53
C ARG A 4 8.96 -13.17 -4.13
N SER A 5 7.68 -13.32 -4.46
CA SER A 5 6.88 -12.26 -5.07
C SER A 5 6.55 -11.09 -4.14
N SER A 6 6.64 -11.26 -2.82
CA SER A 6 6.51 -10.18 -1.82
C SER A 6 7.83 -9.49 -1.52
N LEU A 7 8.94 -10.25 -1.55
CA LEU A 7 10.30 -9.74 -1.39
C LEU A 7 10.71 -8.85 -2.58
N ASP A 8 10.30 -9.22 -3.79
CA ASP A 8 10.54 -8.41 -4.99
C ASP A 8 9.81 -7.06 -4.96
N ILE A 9 8.68 -6.96 -4.25
CA ILE A 9 7.95 -5.70 -4.07
C ILE A 9 8.67 -4.82 -3.06
N ALA A 10 9.16 -5.43 -1.97
CA ALA A 10 9.74 -4.74 -0.83
C ALA A 10 11.17 -4.19 -1.07
N ALA A 11 11.83 -4.57 -2.16
CA ALA A 11 13.17 -4.09 -2.45
C ALA A 11 13.19 -2.56 -2.67
N PRO A 12 14.07 -1.82 -1.97
CA PRO A 12 14.07 -0.37 -2.02
C PRO A 12 14.52 0.17 -3.39
N HIS A 13 14.10 1.39 -3.66
CA HIS A 13 14.39 2.20 -4.83
C HIS A 13 15.30 3.37 -4.47
N ALA A 14 15.82 4.08 -5.47
CA ALA A 14 16.53 5.31 -5.19
C ALA A 14 15.58 6.32 -4.53
N LEU A 15 16.03 7.06 -3.50
CA LEU A 15 15.15 7.90 -2.69
C LEU A 15 14.30 8.89 -3.52
N ARG A 16 14.88 9.44 -4.59
CA ARG A 16 14.23 10.37 -5.53
C ARG A 16 13.06 9.77 -6.32
N GLU A 17 12.92 8.45 -6.34
CA GLU A 17 11.88 7.73 -7.09
C GLU A 17 10.60 7.54 -6.27
N TYR A 18 10.64 7.87 -4.98
CA TYR A 18 9.48 7.83 -4.11
C TYR A 18 8.69 9.14 -4.19
N ALA A 19 7.38 9.01 -4.21
CA ALA A 19 6.45 10.11 -3.95
C ALA A 19 5.99 10.08 -2.50
N PHE A 20 5.63 11.23 -1.97
CA PHE A 20 5.22 11.44 -0.60
C PHE A 20 3.77 11.94 -0.55
N VAL A 21 2.93 11.28 0.24
CA VAL A 21 1.55 11.68 0.50
C VAL A 21 1.35 11.85 2.00
N ALA A 22 0.48 12.78 2.41
CA ALA A 22 0.25 13.09 3.82
C ALA A 22 -1.19 13.55 4.08
N ASP A 23 -1.65 13.38 5.31
CA ASP A 23 -2.95 13.88 5.81
C ASP A 23 -2.80 14.93 6.93
N GLY A 24 -1.60 15.48 7.11
CA GLY A 24 -1.28 16.41 8.19
C GLY A 24 -0.88 15.74 9.51
N GLU A 25 -1.31 14.50 9.76
CA GLU A 25 -0.97 13.74 10.97
C GLU A 25 0.05 12.63 10.67
N ARG A 26 0.02 12.06 9.46
CA ARG A 26 0.95 11.03 8.98
C ARG A 26 1.47 11.34 7.59
N GLY A 27 2.55 10.65 7.25
CA GLY A 27 3.16 10.60 5.94
C GLY A 27 3.37 9.17 5.45
N ALA A 28 3.25 8.97 4.14
CA ALA A 28 3.53 7.70 3.48
C ALA A 28 4.38 7.91 2.22
N LEU A 29 5.25 6.94 1.93
CA LEU A 29 6.08 6.93 0.72
C LEU A 29 5.55 5.90 -0.27
N VAL A 30 5.24 6.36 -1.47
CA VAL A 30 4.78 5.56 -2.61
C VAL A 30 5.96 5.28 -3.53
N GLY A 31 6.26 4.00 -3.76
CA GLY A 31 7.31 3.55 -4.64
C GLY A 31 6.87 3.35 -6.10
N PRO A 32 7.84 3.22 -7.02
CA PRO A 32 7.64 2.94 -8.45
C PRO A 32 6.74 1.73 -8.77
N ARG A 33 6.72 0.73 -7.88
CA ARG A 33 5.92 -0.49 -8.04
C ARG A 33 4.52 -0.35 -7.44
N GLY A 34 4.12 0.87 -7.07
CA GLY A 34 2.85 1.14 -6.41
C GLY A 34 2.81 0.58 -5.00
N ASP A 35 3.95 0.30 -4.38
CA ASP A 35 4.05 -0.06 -2.97
C ASP A 35 4.04 1.20 -2.10
N LEU A 36 3.32 1.16 -0.99
CA LEU A 36 3.57 2.03 0.14
C LEU A 36 4.55 1.31 1.05
N CYS A 37 5.81 1.69 0.97
CA CYS A 37 6.93 1.09 1.71
C CYS A 37 7.15 1.72 3.09
N TRP A 38 6.53 2.88 3.33
CA TRP A 38 6.53 3.61 4.59
C TRP A 38 5.14 4.17 4.87
N LEU A 39 4.69 4.07 6.11
CA LEU A 39 3.56 4.82 6.67
C LEU A 39 3.76 4.92 8.18
N CYS A 40 4.04 6.13 8.68
CA CYS A 40 4.03 6.38 10.12
C CYS A 40 2.59 6.34 10.67
N PHE A 41 2.42 5.84 11.89
CA PHE A 41 1.13 5.70 12.55
C PHE A 41 1.31 5.53 14.07
N PRO A 42 0.51 6.22 14.93
CA PRO A 42 -0.65 7.04 14.59
C PRO A 42 -0.31 8.46 14.17
N GLY A 43 0.93 8.92 14.33
CA GLY A 43 1.40 10.26 13.97
C GLY A 43 2.81 10.25 13.37
N TRP A 44 3.38 11.43 13.12
CA TRP A 44 4.71 11.62 12.52
C TRP A 44 5.86 10.94 13.26
N ASP A 45 5.82 10.97 14.59
CA ASP A 45 6.78 10.39 15.52
C ASP A 45 6.37 8.98 16.01
N GLY A 46 5.24 8.47 15.53
CA GLY A 46 4.74 7.16 15.89
C GLY A 46 5.54 6.01 15.29
N ASP A 47 5.16 4.80 15.66
CA ASP A 47 5.60 3.57 15.01
C ASP A 47 5.28 3.59 13.49
N ALA A 48 5.72 2.57 12.77
CA ALA A 48 5.38 2.40 11.36
C ALA A 48 4.46 1.19 11.13
N LEU A 49 3.43 1.37 10.29
CA LEU A 49 2.58 0.28 9.76
C LEU A 49 3.20 -0.42 8.54
N PHE A 50 4.02 0.33 7.79
CA PHE A 50 4.84 -0.17 6.69
C PHE A 50 6.25 0.35 6.90
N ALA A 51 7.24 -0.54 6.85
CA ALA A 51 8.62 -0.20 7.14
C ALA A 51 9.62 -0.91 6.20
N SER A 52 9.16 -1.42 5.05
CA SER A 52 10.02 -2.16 4.12
C SER A 52 11.19 -1.33 3.59
N LEU A 53 11.03 0.00 3.48
CA LEU A 53 12.11 0.91 3.09
C LEU A 53 13.34 0.81 4.01
N LEU A 54 13.12 0.57 5.31
CA LEU A 54 14.18 0.51 6.33
C LEU A 54 14.58 -0.92 6.70
N GLY A 55 14.24 -1.89 5.85
CA GLY A 55 14.48 -3.32 6.12
C GLY A 55 13.50 -3.94 7.14
N GLY A 56 12.51 -3.17 7.59
CA GLY A 56 11.38 -3.68 8.34
C GLY A 56 10.40 -4.48 7.47
N GLY A 57 9.28 -4.85 8.05
CA GLY A 57 8.21 -5.55 7.35
C GLY A 57 7.01 -4.65 7.06
N GLY A 58 6.07 -5.20 6.29
CA GLY A 58 4.81 -4.54 5.96
C GLY A 58 4.93 -3.58 4.77
N LEU A 59 3.91 -3.63 3.93
CA LEU A 59 3.71 -2.76 2.77
C LEU A 59 2.26 -2.83 2.30
N TYR A 60 1.85 -1.87 1.50
CA TYR A 60 0.63 -1.99 0.70
C TYR A 60 0.89 -1.69 -0.77
N ALA A 61 0.80 -2.70 -1.63
CA ALA A 61 1.05 -2.55 -3.06
C ALA A 61 -0.21 -2.71 -3.91
N VAL A 62 -0.34 -1.89 -4.95
CA VAL A 62 -1.20 -2.15 -6.11
C VAL A 62 -0.37 -1.93 -7.36
N MET A 63 -0.32 -2.92 -8.25
CA MET A 63 0.60 -2.90 -9.39
C MET A 63 0.09 -3.74 -10.56
N PRO A 64 0.51 -3.47 -11.81
CA PRO A 64 0.26 -4.37 -12.92
C PRO A 64 0.91 -5.74 -12.70
N THR A 65 0.26 -6.79 -13.18
CA THR A 65 0.79 -8.17 -13.12
C THR A 65 1.83 -8.48 -14.21
N LYS A 66 1.86 -7.67 -15.28
CA LYS A 66 2.83 -7.74 -16.37
C LYS A 66 4.07 -6.91 -16.04
N ARG A 67 5.13 -7.06 -16.83
CA ARG A 67 6.28 -6.14 -16.71
C ARG A 67 5.83 -4.77 -17.19
N PHE A 68 6.34 -3.73 -16.54
CA PHE A 68 5.94 -2.37 -16.83
C PHE A 68 7.12 -1.40 -16.71
N VAL A 69 6.98 -0.26 -17.38
CA VAL A 69 7.73 0.96 -17.08
C VAL A 69 6.84 1.85 -16.20
N TRP A 70 7.43 2.43 -15.17
CA TRP A 70 6.73 3.28 -14.22
C TRP A 70 6.91 4.76 -14.55
N GLY A 71 5.98 5.56 -14.05
CA GLY A 71 6.06 7.00 -13.98
C GLY A 71 4.99 7.52 -13.04
N GLY A 72 4.81 8.83 -13.02
CA GLY A 72 3.75 9.45 -12.25
C GLY A 72 3.99 10.94 -12.06
N TYR A 73 3.02 11.58 -11.43
CA TYR A 73 3.06 13.01 -11.13
C TYR A 73 2.10 13.32 -9.98
N TYR A 74 2.31 14.44 -9.30
CA TYR A 74 1.32 14.97 -8.37
C TYR A 74 0.20 15.66 -9.14
N GLU A 75 -1.04 15.35 -8.78
CA GLU A 75 -2.18 16.12 -9.26
C GLU A 75 -2.17 17.50 -8.61
N HIS A 76 -2.10 18.55 -9.44
CA HIS A 76 -2.12 19.92 -8.96
C HIS A 76 -3.53 20.51 -8.95
N PRO A 77 -3.90 21.30 -7.92
CA PRO A 77 -3.17 21.47 -6.66
C PRO A 77 -3.37 20.27 -5.71
N GLY A 78 -2.35 19.89 -4.93
CA GLY A 78 -2.49 18.92 -3.84
C GLY A 78 -1.35 17.91 -3.67
N LEU A 79 -1.57 16.98 -2.74
CA LEU A 79 -0.65 15.87 -2.39
C LEU A 79 -1.21 14.51 -2.85
N ILE A 80 -1.97 14.51 -3.95
CA ILE A 80 -2.44 13.28 -4.57
C ILE A 80 -1.39 12.84 -5.58
N TRP A 81 -0.75 11.70 -5.32
CA TRP A 81 0.20 11.12 -6.26
C TRP A 81 -0.53 10.22 -7.26
N ARG A 82 -0.28 10.42 -8.55
CA ARG A 82 -0.80 9.56 -9.60
C ARG A 82 0.30 8.65 -10.11
N SER A 83 0.32 7.42 -9.62
CA SER A 83 1.16 6.36 -10.15
C SER A 83 0.67 5.97 -11.54
N ARG A 84 1.60 5.77 -12.47
CA ARG A 84 1.27 5.40 -13.85
C ARG A 84 2.19 4.30 -14.34
N TRP A 85 1.62 3.28 -15.00
CA TRP A 85 2.36 2.14 -15.52
C TRP A 85 2.01 1.87 -16.98
N VAL A 86 3.03 1.68 -17.82
CA VAL A 86 2.89 1.13 -19.18
C VAL A 86 3.38 -0.30 -19.17
N SER A 87 2.50 -1.26 -19.42
CA SER A 87 2.86 -2.67 -19.48
C SER A 87 3.46 -3.05 -20.84
N ASP A 88 4.20 -4.17 -20.90
CA ASP A 88 4.80 -4.71 -22.13
C ASP A 88 3.80 -5.15 -23.21
N ASP A 89 2.53 -5.34 -22.85
CA ASP A 89 1.40 -5.56 -23.78
C ASP A 89 0.72 -4.27 -24.26
N GLY A 90 1.28 -3.10 -23.91
CA GLY A 90 0.76 -1.79 -24.29
C GLY A 90 -0.43 -1.30 -23.47
N THR A 91 -0.87 -2.04 -22.44
CA THR A 91 -1.89 -1.57 -21.48
C THR A 91 -1.35 -0.44 -20.62
N ILE A 92 -2.23 0.50 -20.25
CA ILE A 92 -1.89 1.61 -19.36
C ILE A 92 -2.84 1.59 -18.17
N ALA A 93 -2.26 1.51 -16.97
CA ALA A 93 -2.96 1.62 -15.71
C ALA A 93 -2.43 2.81 -14.90
N GLU A 94 -3.32 3.44 -14.15
CA GLU A 94 -3.01 4.51 -13.21
C GLU A 94 -3.63 4.21 -11.85
N SER A 95 -3.00 4.71 -10.79
CA SER A 95 -3.54 4.69 -9.44
C SER A 95 -3.36 6.06 -8.79
N ARG A 96 -4.46 6.62 -8.29
CA ARG A 96 -4.42 7.82 -7.44
C ARG A 96 -4.21 7.39 -6.00
N GLU A 97 -3.16 7.92 -5.38
CA GLU A 97 -2.74 7.67 -4.01
C GLU A 97 -3.01 8.91 -3.17
N ALA A 98 -3.77 8.76 -2.09
CA ALA A 98 -4.03 9.87 -1.19
C ALA A 98 -4.27 9.37 0.23
N LEU A 99 -3.75 10.10 1.22
CA LEU A 99 -4.30 10.05 2.57
C LEU A 99 -5.42 11.10 2.66
N ALA A 100 -6.57 10.72 3.23
CA ALA A 100 -7.76 11.55 3.21
C ALA A 100 -7.66 12.73 4.19
N LEU A 101 -8.22 13.87 3.77
CA LEU A 101 -8.39 15.06 4.60
C LEU A 101 -9.89 15.39 4.77
N PRO A 102 -10.32 15.90 5.95
CA PRO A 102 -9.52 16.12 7.16
C PRO A 102 -9.16 14.79 7.85
N SER A 103 -8.00 14.74 8.50
CA SER A 103 -7.54 13.60 9.29
C SER A 103 -7.97 13.72 10.75
N THR A 104 -7.84 12.62 11.48
CA THR A 104 -7.91 12.61 12.94
C THR A 104 -6.71 11.82 13.50
N PRO A 105 -6.18 12.19 14.69
CA PRO A 105 -5.01 11.53 15.26
C PRO A 105 -5.16 10.01 15.44
N ASP A 106 -6.39 9.52 15.60
CA ASP A 106 -6.71 8.11 15.84
C ASP A 106 -7.01 7.30 14.56
N ARG A 107 -7.19 7.94 13.40
CA ARG A 107 -7.59 7.24 12.16
C ARG A 107 -6.90 7.75 10.91
N ALA A 108 -6.12 6.89 10.26
CA ALA A 108 -5.60 7.10 8.91
C ALA A 108 -6.57 6.51 7.88
N VAL A 109 -6.86 7.24 6.81
CA VAL A 109 -7.66 6.74 5.68
C VAL A 109 -6.83 6.87 4.41
N LEU A 110 -6.30 5.74 3.95
CA LEU A 110 -5.58 5.64 2.69
C LEU A 110 -6.53 5.26 1.57
N LEU A 111 -6.57 6.08 0.52
CA LEU A 111 -7.40 5.88 -0.66
C LEU A 111 -6.49 5.54 -1.85
N ARG A 112 -6.85 4.46 -2.55
CA ARG A 112 -6.22 4.06 -3.81
C ARG A 112 -7.29 3.88 -4.87
N ARG A 113 -7.28 4.71 -5.92
CA ARG A 113 -8.23 4.60 -7.04
C ARG A 113 -7.50 4.15 -8.29
N ILE A 114 -7.76 2.91 -8.70
CA ILE A 114 -7.14 2.29 -9.87
C ILE A 114 -8.03 2.50 -11.09
N VAL A 115 -7.44 2.93 -12.21
CA VAL A 115 -8.12 3.11 -13.49
C VAL A 115 -7.23 2.55 -14.60
N SER A 116 -7.83 1.85 -15.55
CA SER A 116 -7.15 1.47 -16.80
C SER A 116 -7.46 2.52 -17.85
N THR A 117 -6.46 3.26 -18.32
CA THR A 117 -6.66 4.32 -19.33
C THR A 117 -6.42 3.83 -20.75
N LYS A 118 -5.80 2.66 -20.93
CA LYS A 118 -5.68 1.97 -22.22
C LYS A 118 -5.70 0.45 -22.05
N GLY A 119 -6.68 -0.19 -22.69
CA GLY A 119 -6.88 -1.64 -22.63
C GLY A 119 -7.27 -2.15 -21.24
N PRO A 120 -7.59 -3.45 -21.09
CA PRO A 120 -7.91 -4.04 -19.80
C PRO A 120 -6.64 -4.43 -19.02
N ALA A 121 -6.33 -3.71 -17.93
CA ALA A 121 -5.19 -4.03 -17.08
C ALA A 121 -5.55 -5.08 -16.00
N ARG A 122 -4.69 -6.10 -15.83
CA ARG A 122 -4.74 -7.01 -14.67
C ARG A 122 -3.82 -6.50 -13.58
N MET A 123 -4.42 -6.11 -12.46
CA MET A 123 -3.72 -5.55 -11.31
C MET A 123 -3.64 -6.56 -10.16
N ARG A 124 -2.56 -6.49 -9.39
CA ARG A 124 -2.35 -7.23 -8.15
C ARG A 124 -2.36 -6.26 -6.99
N ALA A 125 -3.13 -6.56 -5.95
CA ALA A 125 -3.13 -5.85 -4.68
C ALA A 125 -2.61 -6.75 -3.55
N VAL A 126 -1.72 -6.24 -2.71
CA VAL A 126 -1.12 -6.97 -1.57
C VAL A 126 -1.08 -6.03 -0.37
N LEU A 127 -1.72 -6.41 0.74
CA LEU A 127 -1.73 -5.64 1.98
C LEU A 127 -1.09 -6.46 3.11
N ASP A 128 0.20 -6.23 3.39
CA ASP A 128 0.89 -6.80 4.54
C ASP A 128 0.94 -5.75 5.66
N LEU A 129 -0.02 -5.80 6.58
CA LEU A 129 -0.07 -4.89 7.73
C LEU A 129 0.87 -5.38 8.82
N ARG A 130 1.88 -4.57 9.18
CA ARG A 130 2.78 -4.86 10.28
C ARG A 130 3.11 -3.63 11.09
N PHE A 131 2.62 -3.57 12.31
CA PHE A 131 2.88 -2.46 13.22
C PHE A 131 4.26 -2.56 13.87
N ASP A 132 4.68 -1.51 14.58
CA ASP A 132 5.94 -1.47 15.34
C ASP A 132 7.14 -1.79 14.43
N PHE A 133 7.27 -1.00 13.35
CA PHE A 133 8.34 -1.10 12.35
C PHE A 133 8.47 -2.50 11.73
N GLY A 134 7.34 -3.20 11.59
CA GLY A 134 7.30 -4.52 10.99
C GLY A 134 7.36 -5.71 11.96
N ARG A 135 7.49 -5.47 13.27
CA ARG A 135 7.61 -6.52 14.29
C ARG A 135 6.28 -7.22 14.58
N GLN A 136 5.16 -6.54 14.40
CA GLN A 136 3.85 -7.02 14.81
C GLN A 136 2.93 -7.21 13.60
N GLY A 137 3.01 -8.39 12.97
CA GLY A 137 2.19 -8.74 11.81
C GLY A 137 0.70 -8.87 12.12
N ALA A 138 -0.12 -8.75 11.07
CA ALA A 138 -1.57 -8.75 11.21
C ALA A 138 -2.11 -10.06 11.79
N ARG A 139 -3.08 -9.91 12.68
CA ARG A 139 -3.83 -10.97 13.35
C ARG A 139 -5.33 -10.72 13.20
N ARG A 140 -6.13 -11.73 13.52
CA ARG A 140 -7.60 -11.69 13.45
C ARG A 140 -8.11 -11.21 12.08
N VAL A 141 -7.39 -11.56 11.01
CA VAL A 141 -7.74 -11.23 9.63
C VAL A 141 -8.99 -12.01 9.24
N ARG A 142 -10.06 -11.30 8.92
CA ARG A 142 -11.35 -11.87 8.52
C ARG A 142 -12.07 -10.97 7.53
N ARG A 143 -12.83 -11.55 6.61
CA ARG A 143 -13.76 -10.83 5.74
C ARG A 143 -15.16 -10.96 6.33
N GLY A 144 -15.85 -9.83 6.50
CA GLY A 144 -17.27 -9.84 6.88
C GLY A 144 -18.18 -10.14 5.70
N ASP A 145 -19.47 -10.36 5.96
CA ASP A 145 -20.49 -10.54 4.93
C ASP A 145 -20.71 -9.26 4.11
N ASP A 146 -20.34 -8.12 4.66
CA ASP A 146 -20.26 -6.82 4.00
C ASP A 146 -19.09 -6.70 2.99
N GLY A 147 -18.33 -7.77 2.78
CA GLY A 147 -17.16 -7.79 1.89
C GLY A 147 -15.92 -7.09 2.46
N VAL A 148 -16.02 -6.46 3.64
CA VAL A 148 -14.94 -5.68 4.24
C VAL A 148 -14.00 -6.56 5.04
N TRP A 149 -12.71 -6.51 4.71
CA TRP A 149 -11.66 -7.15 5.49
C TRP A 149 -11.38 -6.36 6.76
N ARG A 150 -11.18 -7.07 7.87
CA ARG A 150 -10.85 -6.51 9.18
C ARG A 150 -9.63 -7.24 9.72
N ALA A 151 -8.70 -6.48 10.30
CA ALA A 151 -7.46 -7.01 10.87
C ALA A 151 -6.99 -6.17 12.05
N ARG A 152 -6.06 -6.71 12.82
CA ARG A 152 -5.34 -6.00 13.87
C ARG A 152 -3.84 -6.25 13.76
N ALA A 153 -3.03 -5.22 13.83
CA ALA A 153 -1.57 -5.31 13.92
C ALA A 153 -1.12 -4.46 15.11
N GLY A 154 -0.62 -5.10 16.17
CA GLY A 154 -0.31 -4.41 17.43
C GLY A 154 -1.48 -3.60 17.99
N GLY A 155 -1.28 -2.29 18.16
CA GLY A 155 -2.32 -1.34 18.58
C GLY A 155 -3.29 -0.91 17.46
N ALA A 156 -2.94 -1.12 16.19
CA ALA A 156 -3.70 -0.64 15.05
C ALA A 156 -4.82 -1.60 14.64
N TYR A 157 -5.99 -1.03 14.34
CA TYR A 157 -7.12 -1.72 13.73
C TYR A 157 -7.26 -1.28 12.27
N ALA A 158 -7.49 -2.23 11.37
CA ALA A 158 -7.60 -1.95 9.95
C ALA A 158 -8.92 -2.45 9.37
N ARG A 159 -9.43 -1.69 8.41
CA ARG A 159 -10.51 -2.08 7.50
C ARG A 159 -10.01 -1.92 6.07
N TRP A 160 -10.24 -2.92 5.23
CA TRP A 160 -9.86 -2.88 3.81
C TRP A 160 -11.06 -3.21 2.93
N LEU A 161 -11.41 -2.25 2.08
CA LEU A 161 -12.59 -2.25 1.21
C LEU A 161 -12.15 -2.34 -0.26
N GLY A 162 -13.00 -2.84 -1.15
CA GLY A 162 -12.69 -3.02 -2.58
C GLY A 162 -11.76 -4.21 -2.87
N ALA A 163 -11.65 -5.12 -1.91
CA ALA A 163 -10.77 -6.29 -1.94
C ALA A 163 -11.56 -7.59 -1.74
N GLU A 164 -12.79 -7.66 -2.25
CA GLU A 164 -13.72 -8.76 -2.05
C GLU A 164 -13.13 -10.08 -2.59
N ARG A 165 -12.32 -10.01 -3.64
CA ARG A 165 -11.64 -11.16 -4.26
C ARG A 165 -10.28 -11.50 -3.62
N ALA A 166 -9.84 -10.75 -2.61
CA ALA A 166 -8.59 -11.03 -1.92
C ALA A 166 -8.64 -12.37 -1.17
N LYS A 167 -7.47 -12.91 -0.88
CA LYS A 167 -7.30 -14.16 -0.12
C LYS A 167 -6.25 -13.92 0.95
N ALA A 168 -6.58 -14.25 2.19
CA ALA A 168 -5.64 -14.20 3.30
C ALA A 168 -4.64 -15.37 3.22
N ARG A 169 -3.37 -15.08 3.45
CA ARG A 169 -2.28 -16.07 3.53
C ARG A 169 -1.55 -15.95 4.85
N ARG A 170 -1.47 -17.05 5.60
CA ARG A 170 -0.73 -17.10 6.87
C ARG A 170 0.76 -17.32 6.63
N TYR A 171 1.58 -16.68 7.44
CA TYR A 171 3.03 -16.90 7.48
C TYR A 171 3.52 -16.86 8.94
N ARG A 172 4.80 -17.21 9.16
CA ARG A 172 5.42 -17.13 10.50
C ARG A 172 5.50 -15.66 10.93
N GLY A 173 4.57 -15.23 11.78
CA GLY A 173 4.52 -13.85 12.30
C GLY A 173 3.26 -13.06 11.96
N GLY A 174 2.36 -13.57 11.11
CA GLY A 174 1.13 -12.86 10.77
C GLY A 174 0.34 -13.45 9.60
N THR A 175 -0.56 -12.63 9.07
CA THR A 175 -1.36 -12.91 7.87
C THR A 175 -1.26 -11.72 6.91
N VAL A 176 -1.06 -12.00 5.62
CA VAL A 176 -1.08 -11.03 4.51
C VAL A 176 -2.33 -11.26 3.65
#